data_AF-A0A838BAH9-F1
#
_entry.id   AF-A0A838BAH9-F1
#
_cell.length_a   1.000
_cell.length_b   1.000
_cell.length_c   1.000
_cell.angle_alpha   90.00
_cell.angle_beta   90.00
_cell.angle_gamma   90.00
#
_symmetry.space_group_name_H-M   'P 1'
#
loop_
_entity.id
_entity.type
_entity.pdbx_description
1 polymer ?
#
loop_
_entity_poly.entity_id
_entity_poly.type
_entity_poly.pdbx_seq_one_letter_code
_entity_poly.pdbx_strand_id
1 'polypeptide(L)'
;MTPELSRAARALLNWSQVRLASKCGFSEGTIRDFENGLRILRPTKLAALLHAFELAGVVFTAGGPSRTNLSEGEPGVIGSNEM
;
A
#
# COMPACT_ATOMS: atom_id res chain seq x y z
N MET A 1 6.80 5.79 -6.10
CA MET A 1 6.97 5.27 -4.72
C MET A 1 8.21 4.38 -4.69
N THR A 2 9.08 4.55 -3.69
CA THR A 2 10.30 3.75 -3.51
C THR A 2 10.03 2.55 -2.58
N PRO A 3 10.88 1.49 -2.62
CA PRO A 3 10.75 0.36 -1.71
C PRO A 3 10.90 0.75 -0.23
N GLU A 4 11.72 1.74 0.12
CA GLU A 4 11.81 2.23 1.49
C GLU A 4 10.50 2.89 1.94
N LEU A 5 9.86 3.71 1.09
CA LEU A 5 8.57 4.33 1.38
C LEU A 5 7.46 3.29 1.58
N SER A 6 7.47 2.21 0.79
CA SER A 6 6.55 1.08 0.96
C SER A 6 6.69 0.45 2.35
N ARG A 7 7.93 0.17 2.77
CA ARG A 7 8.22 -0.43 4.07
C ARG A 7 7.82 0.49 5.22
N ALA A 8 8.10 1.78 5.10
CA ALA A 8 7.73 2.78 6.11
C ALA A 8 6.20 2.93 6.23
N ALA A 9 5.48 3.05 5.10
CA ALA A 9 4.02 3.12 5.09
C ALA A 9 3.38 1.85 5.68
N ARG A 10 3.94 0.68 5.34
CA ARG A 10 3.50 -0.60 5.88
C ARG A 10 3.72 -0.71 7.39
N ALA A 11 4.85 -0.22 7.89
CA ALA A 11 5.15 -0.16 9.33
C ALA A 11 4.17 0.75 10.07
N LEU A 12 3.83 1.92 9.52
CA LEU A 12 2.86 2.85 10.11
C LEU A 12 1.46 2.24 10.26
N LEU A 13 1.05 1.42 9.30
CA LEU A 13 -0.24 0.72 9.33
C LEU A 13 -0.20 -0.62 10.09
N ASN A 14 0.98 -1.05 10.54
CA ASN A 14 1.22 -2.39 11.07
C ASN A 14 0.71 -3.49 10.13
N TRP A 15 0.92 -3.33 8.82
CA TRP A 15 0.46 -4.27 7.80
C TRP A 15 1.53 -5.32 7.48
N SER A 16 1.11 -6.55 7.18
CA SER A 16 1.98 -7.59 6.63
C SER A 16 2.10 -7.46 5.10
N GLN A 17 3.15 -8.04 4.49
CA GLN A 17 3.32 -8.06 3.03
C GLN A 17 2.12 -8.70 2.32
N VAL A 18 1.58 -9.80 2.87
CA VAL A 18 0.34 -10.46 2.41
C VAL A 18 -0.84 -9.49 2.39
N ARG A 19 -1.01 -8.70 3.45
CA ARG A 19 -2.14 -7.77 3.59
C ARG A 19 -2.05 -6.64 2.56
N LEU A 20 -0.85 -6.09 2.37
CA LEU A 20 -0.60 -5.09 1.33
C LEU A 20 -0.85 -5.68 -0.07
N ALA A 21 -0.36 -6.89 -0.31
CA ALA A 21 -0.56 -7.60 -1.58
C ALA A 21 -2.06 -7.79 -1.87
N SER A 22 -2.83 -8.26 -0.90
CA SER A 22 -4.29 -8.41 -1.01
C SER A 22 -5.00 -7.09 -1.30
N LYS A 23 -4.63 -5.99 -0.62
CA LYS A 23 -5.20 -4.66 -0.87
C LYS A 23 -4.86 -4.09 -2.25
N CYS A 24 -3.68 -4.42 -2.78
CA CYS A 24 -3.25 -3.97 -4.11
C CYS A 24 -3.66 -4.91 -5.26
N GLY A 25 -4.23 -6.09 -4.95
CA GLY A 25 -4.48 -7.15 -5.94
C GLY A 25 -3.21 -7.79 -6.50
N PHE A 26 -2.13 -7.84 -5.71
CA PHE A 26 -0.84 -8.44 -6.09
C PHE A 26 -0.59 -9.74 -5.33
N SER A 27 0.38 -10.52 -5.83
CA SER A 27 0.93 -11.67 -5.09
C SER A 27 1.94 -11.18 -4.04
N GLU A 28 2.03 -11.88 -2.91
CA GLU A 28 2.99 -11.59 -1.84
C GLU A 28 4.43 -11.45 -2.37
N GLY A 29 4.85 -12.37 -3.26
CA GLY A 29 6.16 -12.33 -3.89
C GLY A 29 6.43 -11.03 -4.64
N THR A 30 5.43 -10.44 -5.30
CA THR A 30 5.57 -9.17 -6.02
C THR A 30 5.89 -8.02 -5.06
N ILE A 31 5.24 -7.99 -3.89
CA ILE A 31 5.53 -6.99 -2.84
C ILE A 31 6.91 -7.23 -2.27
N ARG A 32 7.27 -8.49 -1.96
CA ARG A 32 8.58 -8.84 -1.42
C ARG A 32 9.73 -8.47 -2.36
N ASP A 33 9.61 -8.80 -3.65
CA ASP A 33 10.62 -8.48 -4.67
C ASP A 33 10.74 -6.96 -4.86
N PHE A 34 9.61 -6.25 -4.82
CA PHE A 34 9.61 -4.79 -4.87
C PHE A 34 10.32 -4.19 -3.65
N GLU A 35 9.94 -4.58 -2.42
CA GLU A 35 10.53 -4.06 -1.18
C GLU A 35 12.03 -4.38 -1.05
N ASN A 36 12.51 -5.48 -1.65
CA ASN A 36 13.93 -5.82 -1.72
C ASN A 36 14.69 -5.12 -2.87
N GLY A 37 14.00 -4.37 -3.74
CA GLY A 37 14.61 -3.75 -4.91
C GLY A 37 14.99 -4.74 -6.01
N LEU A 38 14.57 -6.00 -5.91
CA LEU A 38 14.81 -7.04 -6.92
C LEU A 38 13.95 -6.84 -8.17
N ARG A 39 12.84 -6.11 -8.03
CA ARG A 39 11.90 -5.85 -9.13
C ARG A 39 11.44 -4.40 -9.18
N ILE A 40 11.64 -3.77 -10.34
CA ILE A 40 11.05 -2.46 -10.63
C ILE A 40 9.60 -2.65 -11.06
N LEU A 41 8.67 -2.09 -10.29
CA LEU A 41 7.25 -2.09 -10.62
C LEU A 41 6.95 -1.02 -11.68
N ARG A 42 6.05 -1.37 -12.60
CA ARG A 42 5.52 -0.42 -13.58
C ARG A 42 4.77 0.72 -12.88
N PRO A 43 4.72 1.93 -13.47
CA PRO A 43 4.03 3.08 -12.88
C PRO A 43 2.56 2.80 -12.52
N THR A 44 1.86 2.00 -13.31
CA THR A 44 0.47 1.56 -13.02
C THR A 44 0.36 0.79 -11.70
N LYS A 45 1.32 -0.10 -11.41
CA LYS A 45 1.36 -0.88 -10.17
C LYS A 45 1.77 -0.02 -8.98
N LEU A 46 2.66 0.94 -9.19
CA LEU A 46 3.04 1.91 -8.17
C LEU A 46 1.86 2.80 -7.77
N ALA A 47 1.01 3.19 -8.73
CA ALA A 47 -0.22 3.92 -8.45
C ALA A 47 -1.19 3.10 -7.59
N ALA A 48 -1.38 1.81 -7.87
CA ALA A 48 -2.22 0.92 -7.05
C ALA A 48 -1.71 0.80 -5.61
N LEU A 49 -0.39 0.70 -5.44
CA LEU A 49 0.28 0.69 -4.14
C LEU A 49 0.02 1.98 -3.35
N LEU A 50 0.24 3.14 -3.98
CA LEU A 50 -0.05 4.43 -3.37
C LEU A 50 -1.52 4.54 -2.99
N HIS A 51 -2.43 4.16 -3.89
CA HIS A 51 -3.85 4.24 -3.65
C HIS A 51 -4.30 3.34 -2.48
N ALA A 52 -3.77 2.12 -2.37
CA ALA A 52 -4.06 1.23 -1.25
C ALA A 52 -3.65 1.82 0.11
N PHE A 53 -2.53 2.56 0.13
CA PHE A 53 -2.06 3.26 1.33
C PHE A 53 -2.92 4.51 1.64
N GLU A 54 -3.27 5.30 0.63
CA GLU A 54 -4.15 6.46 0.79
C GLU A 54 -5.55 6.06 1.30
N LEU A 55 -6.12 4.97 0.77
CA LEU A 55 -7.38 4.40 1.25
C LEU A 55 -7.30 3.93 2.71
N ALA A 56 -6.10 3.59 3.19
CA ALA A 56 -5.87 3.23 4.59
C ALA A 56 -5.55 4.45 5.48
N GLY A 57 -5.60 5.66 4.93
CA GLY A 57 -5.32 6.90 5.65
C GLY A 57 -3.84 7.25 5.74
N VAL A 58 -2.97 6.66 4.90
CA VAL A 58 -1.56 7.07 4.79
C VAL A 58 -1.39 8.07 3.66
N VAL A 59 -0.82 9.22 3.98
CA VAL A 59 -0.43 10.22 2.99
C VAL A 59 1.09 10.24 2.84
N PHE A 60 1.57 10.41 1.61
CA PHE A 60 3.00 10.54 1.34
C PHE A 60 3.36 12.02 1.18
N THR A 61 4.16 12.54 2.11
CA THR A 61 4.64 13.94 2.10
C THR A 61 6.14 13.99 1.80
N ALA A 62 6.70 15.19 1.65
CA ALA A 62 8.14 15.37 1.46
C ALA A 62 8.99 14.76 2.60
N GLY A 63 8.43 14.63 3.81
CA GLY A 63 9.09 14.00 4.95
C GLY A 63 8.91 12.47 5.04
N GLY A 64 8.17 11.86 4.12
CA GLY A 64 7.84 10.44 4.15
C GLY A 64 6.34 10.16 4.36
N PRO A 65 5.95 8.88 4.56
CA PRO A 65 4.58 8.51 4.80
C PRO A 65 4.15 8.96 6.20
N SER A 66 2.95 9.49 6.33
CA SER A 66 2.35 9.88 7.59
C SER A 66 0.91 9.41 7.63
N ARG A 67 0.41 9.02 8.81
CA ARG A 67 -1.00 8.70 8.98
C ARG A 67 -1.77 10.01 9.14
N THR A 68 -2.81 10.18 8.35
CA THR A 68 -3.73 11.31 8.54
C THR A 68 -4.68 10.98 9.67
N ASN A 69 -4.78 11.89 10.64
CA ASN A 69 -5.65 11.78 11.82
C ASN A 69 -7.13 12.06 11.46
N LEU A 70 -7.50 11.96 10.18
CA LEU A 70 -8.87 12.16 9.74
C LEU A 70 -9.66 10.98 10.29
N SER A 71 -10.56 11.31 11.23
CA SER A 71 -11.49 10.46 11.94
C SER A 71 -11.77 9.14 11.23
N GLU A 72 -11.61 8.03 11.96
CA GLU A 72 -11.98 6.68 11.58
C GLU A 72 -13.29 6.67 10.79
N GLY A 73 -13.17 6.62 9.47
CA GLY A 73 -14.30 6.66 8.55
C GLY A 73 -14.02 5.64 7.48
N GLU A 74 -14.29 4.38 7.83
CA GLU A 74 -14.67 3.29 6.93
C GLU A 74 -14.09 3.40 5.50
N PRO A 75 -12.98 2.72 5.15
CA PRO A 75 -12.70 2.48 3.74
C PRO A 75 -13.84 1.61 3.22
N GLY A 76 -14.75 2.27 2.50
CA GLY A 76 -15.90 1.66 1.86
C GLY A 76 -15.53 0.33 1.22
N VAL A 77 -16.35 -0.66 1.53
CA VAL A 77 -16.58 -1.87 0.75
C VAL A 77 -16.60 -1.52 -0.76
N ILE A 78 -15.44 -1.56 -1.41
CA ILE A 78 -15.40 -1.69 -2.86
C ILE A 78 -15.47 -3.18 -3.15
N GLY A 79 -16.64 -3.57 -3.64
CA GLY A 79 -17.07 -4.94 -3.78
C GLY A 79 -16.06 -5.82 -4.51
N SER A 80 -15.91 -7.02 -3.99
CA SER A 80 -15.57 -8.20 -4.78
C SER A 80 -16.39 -9.38 -4.23
N ASN A 81 -17.70 -9.18 -4.15
CA ASN A 81 -18.69 -10.21 -4.47
C ASN A 81 -19.01 -9.91 -5.96
N GLU A 82 -19.16 -10.85 -6.89
CA GLU A 82 -19.94 -12.08 -6.78
C GLU A 82 -19.45 -13.10 -7.82
N MET A 83 -19.47 -14.37 -7.40
CA MET A 83 -19.83 -15.62 -8.13
C MET A 83 -19.11 -16.00 -9.43
#